data_AF-A0A813IHA4-F1
#
_entry.id   AF-A0A813IHA4-F1
#
_cell.length_a   1.000
_cell.length_b   1.000
_cell.length_c   1.000
_cell.angle_alpha   90.00
_cell.angle_beta   90.00
_cell.angle_gamma   90.00
#
_symmetry.space_group_name_H-M   'P 1'
#
loop_
_entity.id
_entity.type
_entity.pdbx_description
1 polymer ?
#
loop_
_entity_poly.entity_id
_entity_poly.type
_entity_poly.pdbx_seq_one_letter_code
_entity_poly.pdbx_strand_id
1 'polypeptide(L)'
;AVEIRRGEPVTDRKSKFQAFAAKVAHKGQVDWVLRSLLEDRKIAAATHNIFAYRYQDAVRNVQVADNDDDGEDGAGSKLAELLSLAGCEDVLVMVSRWYGGIQLGPDRFKHIRHVAAAVLDEAGWTTRGRSSGGGSGAKKGR
;
A
#
# COMPACT_ATOMS: atom_id res chain seq x y z
N ALA A 1 15.30 -10.58 3.07
CA ALA A 1 14.66 -10.23 1.80
C ALA A 1 13.21 -10.70 1.84
N VAL A 2 12.30 -9.96 1.22
CA VAL A 2 10.88 -10.30 1.07
C VAL A 2 10.45 -10.10 -0.37
N GLU A 3 9.35 -10.73 -0.78
CA GLU A 3 8.79 -10.50 -2.12
C GLU A 3 8.14 -9.11 -2.20
N ILE A 4 8.44 -8.37 -3.27
CA ILE A 4 7.85 -7.05 -3.56
C ILE A 4 6.87 -7.20 -4.73
N ARG A 5 5.59 -6.98 -4.46
CA ARG A 5 4.53 -6.88 -5.47
C ARG A 5 4.59 -5.51 -6.14
N ARG A 6 4.46 -5.49 -7.45
CA ARG A 6 4.46 -4.28 -8.28
C ARG A 6 3.08 -4.16 -8.92
N GLY A 7 2.37 -3.08 -8.63
CA GLY A 7 1.06 -2.82 -9.23
C GLY A 7 1.19 -2.22 -10.63
N GLU A 8 0.12 -2.31 -11.41
CA GLU A 8 0.02 -1.64 -12.70
C GLU A 8 0.00 -0.11 -12.53
N PRO A 9 0.77 0.63 -13.35
CA PRO A 9 0.85 2.08 -13.21
C PRO A 9 -0.36 2.78 -13.85
N VAL A 10 -0.78 3.88 -13.23
CA VAL A 10 -1.82 4.79 -13.76
C VAL A 10 -1.18 6.10 -14.19
N THR A 11 -1.66 6.67 -15.30
CA THR A 11 -1.21 7.97 -15.82
C THR A 11 -2.38 8.92 -15.97
N ASP A 12 -2.27 10.14 -15.44
CA ASP A 12 -3.23 11.24 -15.60
C ASP A 12 -2.46 12.55 -15.80
N ARG A 13 -2.79 13.29 -16.87
CA ARG A 13 -2.18 14.59 -17.21
C ARG A 13 -0.65 14.57 -17.05
N LYS A 14 -0.03 13.57 -17.69
CA LYS A 14 1.42 13.28 -17.70
C LYS A 14 2.03 12.87 -16.36
N SER A 15 1.28 12.96 -15.25
CA SER A 15 1.74 12.40 -13.98
C SER A 15 1.51 10.90 -13.96
N LYS A 16 2.52 10.14 -13.52
CA LYS A 16 2.45 8.68 -13.41
C LYS A 16 2.46 8.28 -11.94
N PHE A 17 1.70 7.25 -11.60
CA PHE A 17 1.56 6.69 -10.26
C PHE A 17 1.77 5.18 -10.33
N GLN A 18 2.59 4.62 -9.45
CA GLN A 18 2.77 3.18 -9.34
C GLN A 18 2.91 2.76 -7.89
N ALA A 19 2.19 1.71 -7.49
CA ALA A 19 2.28 1.16 -6.16
C ALA A 19 3.20 -0.06 -6.09
N PHE A 20 3.84 -0.23 -4.94
CA PHE A 20 4.66 -1.35 -4.56
C PHE A 20 4.23 -1.81 -3.18
N ALA A 21 4.10 -3.11 -2.96
CA ALA A 21 3.69 -3.63 -1.66
C ALA A 21 4.46 -4.88 -1.28
N ALA A 22 4.71 -5.06 0.01
CA ALA A 22 5.43 -6.22 0.52
C ALA A 22 4.90 -6.61 1.90
N LYS A 23 4.93 -7.92 2.20
CA LYS A 23 4.73 -8.41 3.56
C LYS A 23 5.94 -8.07 4.43
N VAL A 24 5.69 -7.53 5.62
CA VAL A 24 6.71 -7.12 6.59
C VAL A 24 6.28 -7.47 8.01
N ALA A 25 7.21 -7.97 8.82
CA ALA A 25 6.98 -8.40 10.21
C ALA A 25 7.79 -7.59 11.23
N HIS A 26 8.74 -6.78 10.76
CA HIS A 26 9.58 -5.93 11.62
C HIS A 26 10.23 -4.79 10.82
N LYS A 27 10.75 -3.78 11.52
CA LYS A 27 11.37 -2.59 10.92
C LYS A 27 12.50 -2.90 9.92
N GLY A 28 13.34 -3.90 10.21
CA GLY A 28 14.38 -4.30 9.26
C GLY A 28 13.87 -4.77 7.89
N GLN A 29 12.66 -5.33 7.79
CA GLN A 29 12.06 -5.70 6.50
C GLN A 29 11.49 -4.48 5.77
N VAL A 30 10.87 -3.55 6.51
CA VAL A 30 10.46 -2.23 5.98
C VAL A 30 11.67 -1.54 5.33
N ASP A 31 12.77 -1.40 6.06
CA ASP A 31 13.99 -0.74 5.58
C ASP A 31 14.60 -1.44 4.38
N TRP A 32 14.57 -2.76 4.37
CA TRP A 32 15.05 -3.55 3.24
C TRP A 32 14.18 -3.32 1.99
N VAL A 33 12.85 -3.28 2.11
CA VAL A 33 11.95 -3.04 0.97
C VAL A 33 12.17 -1.63 0.40
N LEU A 34 12.21 -0.62 1.26
CA LEU A 34 12.44 0.77 0.84
C LEU A 34 13.77 0.91 0.11
N ARG A 35 14.86 0.37 0.67
CA ARG A 35 16.17 0.36 0.01
C ARG A 35 16.13 -0.36 -1.33
N SER A 36 15.53 -1.55 -1.38
CA SER A 36 15.47 -2.37 -2.61
C SER A 36 14.69 -1.67 -3.73
N LEU A 37 13.63 -0.92 -3.39
CA LEU A 37 12.89 -0.11 -4.36
C LEU A 37 13.72 1.07 -4.85
N LEU A 38 14.43 1.76 -3.96
CA LEU A 38 15.24 2.93 -4.28
C LEU A 38 16.58 2.60 -4.96
N GLU A 39 16.97 1.33 -5.06
CA GLU A 39 18.07 0.88 -5.94
C GLU A 39 17.68 0.96 -7.43
N ASP A 40 16.38 0.90 -7.76
CA ASP A 40 15.90 1.15 -9.12
C ASP A 40 15.94 2.67 -9.39
N ARG A 41 16.81 3.07 -10.32
CA ARG A 41 17.00 4.48 -10.69
C ARG A 41 15.72 5.18 -11.14
N LYS A 42 14.75 4.46 -11.72
CA LYS A 42 13.48 5.06 -12.15
C LYS A 42 12.61 5.41 -10.95
N ILE A 43 12.58 4.54 -9.94
CA ILE A 43 11.83 4.75 -8.69
C ILE A 43 12.51 5.82 -7.85
N ALA A 44 13.83 5.75 -7.70
CA ALA A 44 14.61 6.76 -6.98
C ALA A 44 14.46 8.17 -7.58
N ALA A 45 14.25 8.28 -8.89
CA ALA A 45 14.03 9.54 -9.58
C ALA A 45 12.55 10.00 -9.59
N ALA A 46 11.65 9.30 -8.91
CA ALA A 46 10.28 9.77 -8.73
C ALA A 46 10.26 11.10 -7.97
N THR A 47 9.24 11.92 -8.25
CA THR A 47 9.06 13.20 -7.55
C THR A 47 8.73 12.98 -6.08
N HIS A 48 7.93 11.93 -5.80
CA HIS A 48 7.57 11.51 -4.45
C HIS A 48 7.53 9.97 -4.38
N ASN A 49 8.09 9.40 -3.32
CA ASN A 49 8.06 7.98 -2.97
C ASN A 49 7.36 7.80 -1.62
N ILE A 50 6.05 8.07 -1.64
CA ILE A 50 5.16 8.09 -0.47
C ILE A 50 5.04 6.68 0.08
N PHE A 51 5.09 6.47 1.39
CA PHE A 51 4.87 5.13 1.95
C PHE A 51 4.09 5.12 3.25
N ALA A 52 3.51 3.97 3.55
CA ALA A 52 2.98 3.63 4.86
C ALA A 52 3.21 2.15 5.14
N TYR A 53 3.38 1.80 6.41
CA TYR A 53 3.46 0.41 6.82
C TYR A 53 2.76 0.18 8.16
N ARG A 54 2.38 -1.07 8.39
CA ARG A 54 1.99 -1.56 9.71
C ARG A 54 2.29 -3.05 9.87
N TYR A 55 2.72 -3.46 11.04
CA TYR A 55 2.95 -4.86 11.40
C TYR A 55 2.76 -5.09 12.89
N GLN A 56 2.44 -6.33 13.25
CA GLN A 56 2.38 -6.75 14.65
C GLN A 56 3.80 -7.14 15.13
N ASP A 57 4.36 -6.39 16.07
CA ASP A 57 5.60 -6.79 16.74
C ASP A 57 5.29 -7.92 17.72
N ALA A 58 5.63 -9.16 17.34
CA ALA A 58 5.35 -10.35 18.13
C ALA A 58 6.10 -10.39 19.46
N VAL A 59 7.25 -9.72 19.58
CA VAL A 59 8.07 -9.71 20.81
C VAL A 59 7.49 -8.74 21.82
N ARG A 60 7.14 -7.53 21.36
CA ARG A 60 6.59 -6.47 22.21
C ARG A 60 5.07 -6.59 22.38
N ASN A 61 4.43 -7.43 21.57
CA ASN A 61 2.97 -7.56 21.48
C ASN A 61 2.26 -6.22 21.24
N VAL A 62 2.82 -5.39 20.35
CA VAL A 62 2.26 -4.10 19.96
C VAL A 62 2.16 -3.99 18.45
N GLN A 63 1.17 -3.25 17.98
CA GLN A 63 1.11 -2.87 16.59
C GLN A 63 2.03 -1.68 16.34
N VAL A 64 2.93 -1.81 15.37
CA VAL A 64 3.79 -0.72 14.91
C VAL A 64 3.26 -0.25 13.57
N ALA A 65 3.08 1.06 13.42
CA ALA A 65 2.66 1.68 12.17
C ALA A 65 3.32 3.05 12.00
N ASP A 66 3.63 3.41 10.77
CA ASP A 66 4.24 4.70 10.42
C ASP A 66 3.99 5.04 8.95
N ASN A 67 4.23 6.29 8.56
CA ASN A 67 4.09 6.77 7.18
C ASN A 67 4.99 7.96 6.88
N ASP A 68 5.22 8.19 5.59
CA ASP A 68 5.97 9.34 5.07
C ASP A 68 5.31 9.84 3.77
N ASP A 69 5.15 11.16 3.70
CA ASP A 69 4.58 11.86 2.57
C ASP A 69 5.60 12.08 1.43
N ASP A 70 6.90 12.07 1.72
CA ASP A 70 7.99 12.45 0.80
C ASP A 70 7.70 13.76 0.03
N GLY A 71 7.15 14.76 0.72
CA GLY A 71 6.78 16.06 0.13
C GLY A 71 5.44 16.10 -0.63
N GLU A 72 4.70 14.99 -0.69
CA GLU A 72 3.30 14.96 -1.14
C GLU A 72 2.35 15.10 0.06
N ASP A 73 2.26 16.31 0.62
CA ASP A 73 1.58 16.58 1.90
C ASP A 73 0.23 15.87 2.05
N GLY A 74 0.13 15.06 3.11
CA GLY A 74 -1.05 14.30 3.50
C GLY A 74 -1.27 12.98 2.74
N ALA A 75 -0.35 12.54 1.87
CA ALA A 75 -0.51 11.30 1.11
C ALA A 75 -0.16 10.02 1.91
N GLY A 76 0.91 10.04 2.70
CA GLY A 76 1.37 8.96 3.57
C GLY A 76 0.33 8.62 4.64
N SER A 77 -0.23 9.62 5.31
CA SER A 77 -1.33 9.41 6.26
C SER A 77 -2.58 8.77 5.60
N LYS A 78 -2.89 9.13 4.35
CA LYS A 78 -3.98 8.49 3.57
C LYS A 78 -3.66 7.04 3.20
N LEU A 79 -2.40 6.70 2.94
CA LEU A 79 -1.99 5.31 2.75
C LEU A 79 -2.09 4.51 4.06
N ALA A 80 -1.70 5.09 5.20
CA ALA A 80 -1.86 4.45 6.51
C ALA A 80 -3.35 4.20 6.84
N GLU A 81 -4.21 5.19 6.60
CA GLU A 81 -5.67 5.05 6.73
C GLU A 81 -6.20 3.94 5.81
N LEU A 82 -5.73 3.88 4.56
CA LEU A 82 -6.11 2.83 3.62
C LEU A 82 -5.76 1.44 4.16
N LEU A 83 -4.55 1.22 4.67
CA LEU A 83 -4.13 -0.06 5.24
C LEU A 83 -5.03 -0.48 6.41
N SER A 84 -5.34 0.47 7.30
CA SER A 84 -6.24 0.26 8.44
C SER A 84 -7.66 -0.12 7.99
N LEU A 85 -8.27 0.69 7.12
CA LEU A 85 -9.63 0.44 6.61
C LEU A 85 -9.74 -0.79 5.71
N ALA A 86 -8.62 -1.25 5.13
CA ALA A 86 -8.57 -2.48 4.32
C ALA A 86 -8.34 -3.74 5.17
N GLY A 87 -8.05 -3.57 6.46
CA GLY A 87 -7.61 -4.65 7.34
C GLY A 87 -6.32 -5.30 6.85
N CYS A 88 -5.47 -4.55 6.16
CA CYS A 88 -4.15 -5.00 5.78
C CYS A 88 -3.24 -4.99 7.01
N GLU A 89 -2.75 -6.16 7.39
CA GLU A 89 -1.82 -6.35 8.49
C GLU A 89 -0.48 -6.90 7.95
N ASP A 90 0.61 -6.55 8.62
CA ASP A 90 1.97 -6.99 8.29
C ASP A 90 2.38 -6.61 6.86
N VAL A 91 2.10 -5.36 6.47
CA VAL A 91 2.27 -4.86 5.10
C VAL A 91 2.94 -3.49 5.09
N LEU A 92 3.84 -3.31 4.14
CA LEU A 92 4.27 -2.00 3.64
C LEU A 92 3.67 -1.76 2.26
N VAL A 93 3.23 -0.52 2.01
CA VAL A 93 2.91 -0.02 0.67
C VAL A 93 3.68 1.27 0.41
N MET A 94 4.28 1.38 -0.77
CA MET A 94 4.89 2.60 -1.30
C MET A 94 4.18 2.96 -2.61
N VAL A 95 3.93 4.25 -2.83
CA VAL A 95 3.45 4.79 -4.10
C VAL A 95 4.47 5.79 -4.61
N SER A 96 5.05 5.49 -5.77
CA SER A 96 5.89 6.44 -6.50
C SER A 96 5.02 7.30 -7.41
N ARG A 97 5.20 8.62 -7.34
CA ARG A 97 4.61 9.60 -8.25
C ARG A 97 5.72 10.28 -9.06
N TRP A 98 5.60 10.26 -10.38
CA TRP A 98 6.39 11.09 -11.28
C TRP A 98 5.55 12.27 -11.75
N TYR A 99 5.91 13.49 -11.37
CA TYR A 99 5.15 14.69 -11.72
C TYR A 99 5.29 15.04 -13.21
N GLY A 100 4.14 15.18 -13.88
CA GLY A 100 4.08 15.45 -15.32
C GLY A 100 4.12 16.92 -15.74
N GLY A 101 4.32 17.85 -14.80
CA GLY A 101 4.27 19.30 -15.06
C GLY A 101 2.88 19.94 -14.95
N ILE A 102 1.83 19.15 -14.67
CA ILE A 102 0.44 19.64 -14.52
C ILE A 102 -0.06 19.35 -13.10
N GLN A 103 -0.46 20.39 -12.38
CA GLN A 103 -1.04 20.25 -11.05
C GLN A 103 -2.39 19.53 -11.11
N LEU A 104 -2.50 18.38 -10.44
CA LEU A 104 -3.74 17.61 -10.41
C LEU A 104 -4.70 18.03 -9.29
N GLY A 105 -4.24 18.89 -8.36
CA GLY A 105 -5.02 19.23 -7.18
C GLY A 105 -5.41 17.96 -6.39
N PRO A 106 -6.65 17.86 -5.89
CA PRO A 106 -7.10 16.70 -5.12
C PRO A 106 -7.08 15.35 -5.87
N ASP A 107 -7.09 15.34 -7.20
CA ASP A 107 -7.17 14.10 -7.99
C ASP A 107 -5.95 13.21 -7.80
N ARG A 108 -4.77 13.78 -7.49
CA ARG A 108 -3.56 12.99 -7.20
C ARG A 108 -3.78 12.01 -6.06
N PHE A 109 -4.53 12.39 -5.02
CA PHE A 109 -4.81 11.53 -3.88
C PHE A 109 -5.75 10.37 -4.26
N LYS A 110 -6.66 10.59 -5.22
CA LYS A 110 -7.50 9.52 -5.77
C LYS A 110 -6.63 8.47 -6.46
N HIS A 111 -5.67 8.90 -7.29
CA HIS A 111 -4.73 8.00 -7.97
C HIS A 111 -3.83 7.27 -6.98
N ILE A 112 -3.22 7.97 -6.02
CA ILE A 112 -2.37 7.39 -4.97
C ILE A 112 -3.12 6.28 -4.22
N ARG A 113 -4.33 6.58 -3.73
CA ARG A 113 -5.16 5.60 -3.02
C ARG A 113 -5.59 4.44 -3.92
N HIS A 114 -5.93 4.73 -5.18
CA HIS A 114 -6.39 3.73 -6.14
C HIS A 114 -5.30 2.71 -6.45
N VAL A 115 -4.08 3.15 -6.83
CA VAL A 115 -3.00 2.22 -7.16
C VAL A 115 -2.55 1.41 -5.94
N ALA A 116 -2.55 2.02 -4.76
CA ALA A 116 -2.24 1.32 -3.50
C ALA A 116 -3.30 0.25 -3.17
N ALA A 117 -4.59 0.56 -3.31
CA ALA A 117 -5.64 -0.41 -3.07
C ALA A 117 -5.58 -1.57 -4.08
N ALA A 118 -5.37 -1.27 -5.36
CA ALA A 118 -5.30 -2.27 -6.42
C ALA A 118 -4.21 -3.32 -6.16
N VAL A 119 -2.97 -2.90 -5.84
CA VAL A 119 -1.88 -3.86 -5.58
C VAL A 119 -2.13 -4.71 -4.33
N LEU A 120 -2.81 -4.17 -3.32
CA LEU A 120 -3.17 -4.91 -2.09
C LEU A 120 -4.29 -5.92 -2.35
N ASP A 121 -5.29 -5.55 -3.15
CA ASP A 121 -6.40 -6.41 -3.56
C ASP A 121 -5.92 -7.55 -4.47
N GLU A 122 -5.09 -7.24 -5.47
CA GLU A 122 -4.45 -8.23 -6.36
C GLU A 122 -3.57 -9.23 -5.59
N ALA A 123 -2.91 -8.77 -4.53
CA ALA A 123 -2.13 -9.63 -3.66
C ALA A 123 -2.99 -10.46 -2.67
N GLY A 124 -4.30 -10.19 -2.59
CA GLY A 124 -5.22 -10.86 -1.66
C GLY A 124 -4.95 -10.52 -0.19
N TRP A 125 -4.41 -9.34 0.11
CA TRP A 125 -4.04 -8.94 1.48
C TRP A 125 -5.10 -8.10 2.19
N THR A 126 -6.18 -7.75 1.50
CA THR A 126 -7.31 -7.04 2.09
C THR A 126 -8.30 -8.02 2.71
N THR A 127 -8.90 -7.65 3.85
CA THR A 127 -9.91 -8.48 4.52
C THR A 127 -11.34 -8.14 4.09
N ARG A 128 -11.52 -7.15 3.21
CA ARG A 128 -12.81 -6.63 2.72
C ARG A 128 -13.69 -7.65 1.97
N GLY A 129 -13.21 -8.89 1.77
CA GLY A 129 -13.97 -9.99 1.14
C GLY A 129 -14.08 -11.29 1.95
N ARG A 130 -13.44 -11.41 3.14
CA ARG A 130 -13.62 -12.58 4.02
C ARG A 130 -14.85 -12.40 4.89
N SER A 131 -16.03 -12.40 4.27
CA SER A 131 -17.27 -12.62 5.01
C SER A 131 -17.27 -14.05 5.58
N SER A 132 -17.71 -14.15 6.83
CA SER A 132 -17.85 -15.36 7.64
C SER A 132 -18.67 -16.45 6.94
N GLY A 133 -18.00 -17.43 6.33
CA GLY A 133 -18.62 -18.68 5.90
C GLY A 133 -18.85 -19.61 7.09
N GLY A 134 -20.04 -19.52 7.70
CA GLY A 134 -20.42 -20.33 8.85
C GLY A 134 -21.92 -20.30 9.15
N GLY A 135 -22.74 -20.65 8.16
CA GLY A 135 -24.19 -20.77 8.30
C GLY A 135 -24.71 -21.98 7.52
N SER A 136 -24.63 -23.17 8.12
CA SER A 136 -25.24 -24.39 7.61
C SER A 136 -26.77 -24.33 7.76
N GLY A 137 -27.46 -23.89 6.71
CA GLY A 137 -28.90 -24.02 6.57
C GLY A 137 -29.25 -25.34 5.88
N ALA A 138 -29.45 -26.41 6.66
CA ALA A 138 -30.00 -27.66 6.16
C ALA A 138 -31.47 -27.44 5.73
N LYS A 139 -31.75 -27.53 4.43
CA LYS A 139 -33.12 -27.74 3.92
C LYS A 139 -33.35 -29.24 3.79
N LYS A 140 -34.10 -29.81 4.73
CA LYS A 140 -34.72 -31.14 4.60
C LYS A 140 -36.06 -30.94 3.91
N GLY A 141 -36.17 -31.38 2.66
CA GLY A 141 -37.44 -31.45 1.95
C GLY A 141 -38.22 -32.69 2.39
N ARG A 142 -39.50 -32.49 2.71
CA ARG A 142 -40.59 -33.43 2.44
C ARG A 142 -41.92 -32.70 2.53
#